data_AF-A0A9W6VK78-F1
#
_entry.id   AF-A0A9W6VK78-F1
#
_cell.length_a   1.000
_cell.length_b   1.000
_cell.length_c   1.000
_cell.angle_alpha   90.00
_cell.angle_beta   90.00
_cell.angle_gamma   90.00
#
_symmetry.space_group_name_H-M   'P 1'
#
loop_
_entity.id
_entity.type
_entity.pdbx_description
1 polymer ?
#
loop_
_entity_poly.entity_id
_entity_poly.type
_entity_poly.pdbx_seq_one_letter_code
_entity_poly.pdbx_strand_id
1 'polypeptide(L)'
;MVSGGNYWALRAQCWADRLRKRPNDRKILTSPKLAGAVADGLREKWSPMQIVRRLRREHPEDDSWWVSHETIYRTLFIQAKGTLRSEVREGLRRGRVQRRPRVFLGAGQPSRWRVRWRAR
;
A
#
# COMPACT_ATOMS: atom_id res chain seq x y z
N MET A 1 54.12 -2.14 -22.07
CA MET A 1 52.81 -2.08 -22.75
C MET A 1 51.74 -2.26 -21.68
N VAL A 2 51.09 -1.17 -21.26
CA VAL A 2 50.16 -1.19 -20.13
C VAL A 2 48.83 -1.75 -20.63
N SER A 3 48.45 -2.93 -20.12
CA SER A 3 47.17 -3.57 -20.40
C SER A 3 46.03 -2.59 -20.09
N GLY A 4 45.31 -2.18 -21.13
CA GLY A 4 44.15 -1.31 -21.03
C GLY A 4 43.16 -1.85 -20.01
N GLY A 5 42.81 -1.00 -19.03
CA GLY A 5 41.97 -1.34 -17.90
C GLY A 5 40.70 -2.07 -18.35
N ASN A 6 40.54 -3.28 -17.84
CA ASN A 6 39.37 -4.12 -18.10
C ASN A 6 38.13 -3.32 -17.71
N TYR A 7 37.27 -2.93 -18.65
CA TYR A 7 36.12 -2.06 -18.41
C TYR A 7 34.96 -2.88 -17.84
N TRP A 8 34.59 -2.64 -16.57
CA TRP A 8 33.58 -3.43 -15.83
C TRP A 8 32.14 -3.05 -16.16
N ALA A 9 31.86 -2.27 -17.21
CA ALA A 9 30.51 -1.78 -17.47
C ALA A 9 29.48 -2.87 -17.74
N LEU A 10 29.87 -3.97 -18.38
CA LEU A 10 28.98 -5.12 -18.57
C LEU A 10 28.59 -5.73 -17.22
N ARG A 11 29.52 -5.85 -16.26
CA ARG A 11 29.21 -6.29 -14.90
C ARG A 11 28.34 -5.26 -14.18
N ALA A 12 28.68 -3.97 -14.23
CA ALA A 12 27.88 -2.92 -13.61
C ALA A 12 26.43 -2.89 -14.12
N GLN A 13 26.25 -3.05 -15.43
CA GLN A 13 24.94 -3.13 -16.08
C GLN A 13 24.16 -4.38 -15.64
N CYS A 14 24.79 -5.56 -15.65
CA CYS A 14 24.15 -6.78 -15.13
C CYS A 14 23.72 -6.66 -13.67
N TRP A 15 24.53 -6.02 -12.82
CA TRP A 15 24.17 -5.77 -11.42
C TRP A 15 22.99 -4.80 -11.29
N ALA A 16 22.99 -3.73 -12.09
CA ALA A 16 21.89 -2.76 -12.13
C ALA A 16 20.57 -3.42 -12.58
N ASP A 17 20.59 -4.23 -13.64
CA ASP A 17 19.41 -4.94 -14.13
C ASP A 17 18.88 -5.98 -13.14
N ARG A 18 19.77 -6.61 -12.37
CA ARG A 18 19.39 -7.55 -11.30
C ARG A 18 18.68 -6.82 -10.15
N LEU A 19 19.20 -5.67 -9.74
CA LEU A 19 18.62 -4.84 -8.68
C LEU A 19 17.32 -4.14 -9.10
N ARG A 20 17.19 -3.78 -10.38
CA ARG A 20 16.00 -3.15 -10.97
C ARG A 20 14.75 -4.02 -10.85
N LYS A 21 14.89 -5.35 -10.82
CA LYS A 21 13.77 -6.29 -10.64
C LYS A 21 13.03 -6.11 -9.31
N ARG A 22 13.73 -5.63 -8.27
CA ARG A 22 13.25 -5.30 -6.91
C ARG A 22 11.93 -6.01 -6.51
N PRO A 23 11.93 -7.36 -6.43
CA PRO A 23 10.75 -8.10 -6.07
C PRO A 23 10.30 -7.68 -4.68
N ASN A 24 9.07 -7.17 -4.57
CA ASN A 24 8.44 -6.84 -3.30
C ASN A 24 7.54 -8.01 -2.90
N ASP A 25 8.16 -9.14 -2.62
CA ASP A 25 7.44 -10.31 -2.12
C ASP A 25 6.90 -9.97 -0.74
N ARG A 26 5.58 -9.94 -0.63
CA ARG A 26 4.91 -9.46 0.58
C ARG A 26 4.84 -10.57 1.59
N LYS A 27 5.15 -10.25 2.83
CA LYS A 27 5.09 -11.15 3.99
C LYS A 27 3.79 -11.98 4.05
N ILE A 28 2.65 -11.35 3.78
CA ILE A 28 1.32 -11.99 3.75
C ILE A 28 1.21 -13.03 2.62
N LEU A 29 1.78 -12.77 1.44
CA LEU A 29 1.72 -13.70 0.30
C LEU A 29 2.71 -14.87 0.46
N THR A 30 3.83 -14.63 1.14
CA THR A 30 4.84 -15.66 1.41
C THR A 30 4.41 -16.59 2.55
N SER A 31 3.57 -16.12 3.48
CA SER A 31 3.23 -16.86 4.72
C SER A 31 1.76 -17.26 4.75
N PRO A 32 1.40 -18.53 4.48
CA PRO A 32 -0.01 -18.96 4.41
C PRO A 32 -0.74 -18.86 5.77
N LYS A 33 -0.03 -19.09 6.89
CA LYS A 33 -0.61 -18.95 8.24
C LYS A 33 -1.08 -17.52 8.52
N LEU A 34 -0.23 -16.55 8.18
CA LEU A 34 -0.54 -15.13 8.33
C LEU A 34 -1.67 -14.69 7.40
N ALA A 35 -1.71 -15.19 6.17
CA ALA A 35 -2.79 -14.94 5.23
C ALA A 35 -4.14 -15.48 5.75
N GLY A 36 -4.16 -16.68 6.34
CA GLY A 36 -5.34 -17.26 6.96
C GLY A 36 -5.89 -16.40 8.09
N ALA A 37 -5.06 -16.03 9.06
CA ALA A 37 -5.47 -15.20 10.19
C ALA A 37 -6.00 -13.82 9.75
N VAL A 38 -5.40 -13.22 8.72
CA VAL A 38 -5.91 -11.97 8.13
C VAL A 38 -7.26 -12.19 7.44
N ALA A 39 -7.43 -13.30 6.72
CA ALA A 39 -8.70 -13.64 6.06
C ALA A 39 -9.82 -13.89 7.07
N ASP A 40 -9.54 -14.59 8.17
CA ASP A 40 -10.50 -14.85 9.24
C ASP A 40 -10.92 -13.55 9.93
N GLY A 41 -9.96 -12.69 10.28
CA GLY A 41 -10.28 -11.37 10.84
C GLY A 41 -11.11 -10.48 9.91
N LEU A 42 -10.91 -10.58 8.60
CA LEU A 42 -11.75 -9.88 7.61
C LEU A 42 -13.15 -10.48 7.49
N ARG A 43 -13.29 -11.81 7.59
CA ARG A 43 -14.60 -12.50 7.60
C ARG A 43 -15.42 -12.09 8.84
N GLU A 44 -14.75 -11.86 9.96
CA GLU A 44 -15.33 -11.30 11.19
C GLU A 44 -15.56 -9.78 11.15
N LYS A 45 -15.37 -9.14 9.98
CA LYS A 45 -15.55 -7.70 9.74
C LYS A 45 -14.65 -6.80 10.56
N TRP A 46 -13.47 -7.27 10.98
CA TRP A 46 -12.51 -6.41 11.65
C TRP A 46 -11.84 -5.44 10.66
N SER A 47 -11.57 -4.23 11.14
CA SER A 47 -10.72 -3.28 10.43
C SER A 47 -9.28 -3.82 10.35
N PRO A 48 -8.54 -3.56 9.25
CA PRO A 48 -7.12 -3.92 9.14
C PRO A 48 -6.26 -3.48 10.32
N MET A 49 -6.58 -2.34 10.95
CA MET A 49 -5.87 -1.88 12.15
C MET A 49 -6.17 -2.76 13.38
N GLN A 50 -7.39 -3.29 13.50
CA GLN A 50 -7.76 -4.22 14.57
C GLN A 50 -7.07 -5.57 14.39
N ILE A 51 -7.03 -6.09 13.16
CA ILE A 51 -6.33 -7.34 12.83
C ILE A 51 -4.86 -7.25 13.28
N VAL A 52 -4.15 -6.18 12.89
CA VAL A 52 -2.73 -5.99 13.28
C VAL A 52 -2.53 -5.93 14.79
N ARG A 53 -3.40 -5.20 15.50
CA ARG A 53 -3.31 -5.09 16.96
C ARG A 53 -3.53 -6.43 17.63
N ARG A 54 -4.42 -7.25 17.09
CA ARG A 54 -4.74 -8.57 17.62
C ARG A 54 -3.61 -9.57 17.37
N LEU A 55 -3.08 -9.62 16.14
CA LEU A 55 -1.92 -10.45 15.78
C LEU A 55 -0.71 -10.14 16.66
N ARG A 56 -0.45 -8.85 16.95
CA ARG A 56 0.63 -8.46 17.88
C ARG A 56 0.40 -8.82 19.34
N ARG A 57 -0.87 -8.95 19.76
CA ARG A 57 -1.23 -9.34 21.12
C ARG A 57 -1.18 -10.86 21.29
N GLU A 58 -1.58 -11.60 20.27
CA GLU A 58 -1.62 -13.06 20.26
C GLU A 58 -0.23 -13.67 20.00
N HIS A 59 0.64 -12.96 19.28
CA HIS A 59 2.01 -13.40 18.95
C HIS A 59 3.04 -12.30 19.27
N PRO A 60 3.30 -12.01 20.54
CA PRO A 60 4.31 -11.01 20.92
C PRO A 60 5.75 -11.50 20.73
N GLU A 61 5.99 -12.82 20.76
CA GLU A 61 7.33 -13.41 20.61
C GLU A 61 7.76 -13.70 19.15
N ASP A 62 6.85 -13.64 18.18
CA ASP A 62 7.15 -13.97 16.78
C ASP A 62 6.89 -12.79 15.84
N ASP A 63 7.98 -12.12 15.45
CA ASP A 63 8.00 -11.01 14.50
C ASP A 63 7.42 -11.36 13.13
N SER A 64 7.32 -12.65 12.78
CA SER A 64 6.73 -13.12 11.53
C SER A 64 5.27 -12.69 11.39
N TRP A 65 4.56 -12.55 12.52
CA TRP A 65 3.17 -12.09 12.60
C TRP A 65 3.01 -10.58 12.52
N TRP A 66 4.10 -9.84 12.68
CA TRP A 66 4.05 -8.39 12.71
C TRP A 66 3.97 -7.84 11.29
N VAL A 67 2.78 -7.36 10.93
CA VAL A 67 2.50 -6.68 9.67
C VAL A 67 1.88 -5.31 9.90
N SER A 68 2.14 -4.38 8.98
CA SER A 68 1.46 -3.09 8.98
C SER A 68 0.04 -3.25 8.41
N HIS A 69 -0.90 -2.44 8.90
CA HIS A 69 -2.26 -2.38 8.38
C HIS A 69 -2.26 -1.92 6.91
N GLU A 70 -1.26 -1.14 6.50
CA GLU A 70 -1.07 -0.75 5.11
C GLU A 70 -0.66 -1.93 4.22
N THR A 71 0.05 -2.93 4.78
CA THR A 71 0.35 -4.17 4.06
C THR A 71 -0.94 -4.95 3.78
N ILE A 72 -1.85 -5.02 4.76
CA ILE A 72 -3.17 -5.66 4.62
C ILE A 72 -4.02 -4.91 3.57
N TYR A 73 -4.06 -3.58 3.62
CA TYR A 73 -4.74 -2.78 2.58
C TYR A 73 -4.15 -3.05 1.20
N ARG A 74 -2.82 -3.03 1.09
CA ARG A 74 -2.14 -3.21 -0.17
C ARG A 74 -2.35 -4.63 -0.73
N THR A 75 -2.47 -5.67 0.10
CA THR A 75 -2.87 -7.01 -0.36
C THR A 75 -4.32 -7.06 -0.79
N LEU A 76 -5.23 -6.44 -0.04
CA LEU A 76 -6.64 -6.35 -0.42
C LEU A 76 -6.81 -5.67 -1.78
N PHE A 77 -6.19 -4.51 -2.00
CA PHE A 77 -6.40 -3.73 -3.22
C PHE A 77 -5.64 -4.25 -4.45
N ILE A 78 -4.53 -4.96 -4.26
CA ILE A 78 -3.72 -5.47 -5.38
C ILE A 78 -4.14 -6.89 -5.78
N GLN A 79 -4.57 -7.72 -4.82
CA GLN A 79 -5.12 -9.05 -5.10
C GLN A 79 -6.61 -8.97 -5.54
N ALA A 80 -7.37 -7.96 -5.12
CA ALA A 80 -8.75 -7.74 -5.62
C ALA A 80 -8.85 -7.30 -7.10
N LYS A 81 -7.76 -7.38 -7.88
CA LYS A 81 -7.83 -7.28 -9.35
C LYS A 81 -8.53 -8.48 -10.00
N GLY A 82 -8.76 -9.58 -9.28
CA GLY A 82 -9.65 -10.68 -9.68
C GLY A 82 -10.68 -10.96 -8.58
N THR A 83 -11.96 -10.84 -8.93
CA THR A 83 -13.19 -11.27 -8.21
C THR A 83 -13.47 -10.77 -6.78
N LEU A 84 -12.49 -10.44 -5.95
CA LEU A 84 -12.65 -9.93 -4.57
C LEU A 84 -13.00 -8.42 -4.50
N ARG A 85 -13.72 -7.91 -5.50
CA ARG A 85 -14.26 -6.55 -5.50
C ARG A 85 -15.68 -6.48 -4.92
N SER A 86 -16.44 -7.57 -4.91
CA SER A 86 -17.82 -7.57 -4.44
C SER A 86 -17.93 -7.56 -2.92
N GLU A 87 -17.26 -8.50 -2.22
CA GLU A 87 -17.38 -8.63 -0.75
C GLU A 87 -16.78 -7.45 0.01
N VAL A 88 -15.63 -6.93 -0.43
CA VAL A 88 -15.00 -5.74 0.15
C VAL A 88 -15.82 -4.47 -0.14
N ARG A 89 -16.53 -4.41 -1.28
CA ARG A 89 -17.43 -3.29 -1.61
C ARG A 89 -18.67 -3.27 -0.74
N GLU A 90 -19.20 -4.45 -0.38
CA GLU A 90 -20.39 -4.60 0.46
C GLU A 90 -20.11 -4.23 1.93
N GLY A 91 -18.87 -4.42 2.40
CA GLY A 91 -18.43 -3.96 3.73
C GLY A 91 -18.11 -2.47 3.85
N LEU A 92 -18.03 -1.72 2.74
CA LEU A 92 -17.69 -0.29 2.75
C LEU A 92 -18.95 0.59 2.72
N ARG A 93 -19.10 1.48 3.70
CA ARG A 93 -20.22 2.45 3.81
C ARG A 93 -20.38 3.38 2.59
N ARG A 94 -19.35 3.49 1.74
CA ARG A 94 -19.40 4.22 0.47
C ARG A 94 -18.76 3.37 -0.63
N GLY A 95 -19.57 2.79 -1.51
CA GLY A 95 -19.16 1.89 -2.60
C GLY A 95 -18.42 2.55 -3.77
N ARG A 96 -17.50 3.49 -3.51
CA ARG A 96 -16.74 4.19 -4.56
C ARG A 96 -15.48 3.41 -4.94
N VAL A 97 -15.40 3.10 -6.23
CA VAL A 97 -14.32 2.31 -6.86
C VAL A 97 -13.10 3.18 -7.24
N GLN A 98 -13.26 4.50 -7.31
CA GLN A 98 -12.24 5.46 -7.72
C GLN A 98 -12.20 6.64 -6.75
N ARG A 99 -10.98 7.12 -6.45
CA ARG A 99 -10.74 8.32 -5.66
C ARG A 99 -11.09 9.54 -6.51
N ARG A 100 -11.81 10.53 -5.95
CA ARG A 100 -12.01 11.79 -6.67
C ARG A 100 -10.65 12.49 -6.82
N PRO A 101 -10.26 12.90 -8.02
CA PRO A 101 -9.10 13.76 -8.17
C PRO A 101 -9.33 15.02 -7.33
N ARG A 102 -8.33 15.40 -6.52
CA ARG A 102 -8.31 16.75 -5.97
C ARG A 102 -8.06 17.65 -7.17
N VAL A 103 -9.01 18.52 -7.49
CA VAL A 103 -8.80 19.60 -8.44
C VAL A 103 -7.63 20.40 -7.87
N PHE A 104 -6.45 20.23 -8.46
CA PHE A 104 -5.35 21.15 -8.23
C PHE A 104 -5.77 22.41 -8.99
N LEU A 105 -6.23 23.43 -8.27
CA LEU A 105 -6.35 24.77 -8.81
C LEU A 105 -4.92 25.24 -9.08
N GLY A 106 -4.41 24.89 -10.26
CA GLY A 106 -3.17 25.43 -10.80
C GLY A 106 -3.30 26.95 -10.88
N ALA A 107 -2.20 27.62 -10.56
CA ALA A 107 -2.03 29.06 -10.52
C ALA A 107 -2.93 29.86 -11.49
N GLY A 108 -3.69 30.81 -10.94
CA GLY A 108 -4.30 31.88 -11.75
C GLY A 108 -5.77 32.18 -11.55
N GLN A 109 -6.30 32.19 -10.32
CA GLN A 109 -7.43 33.09 -10.01
C GLN A 109 -7.53 33.37 -8.50
N PRO A 110 -7.33 34.62 -8.05
CA PRO A 110 -7.63 34.98 -6.67
C PRO A 110 -9.13 35.28 -6.51
N SER A 111 -9.72 34.66 -5.49
CA SER A 111 -10.80 35.19 -4.64
C SER A 111 -11.87 36.06 -5.31
N ARG A 112 -13.04 35.46 -5.60
CA ARG A 112 -14.32 36.20 -5.61
C ARG A 112 -14.91 36.28 -4.20
N TRP A 113 -14.11 36.79 -3.27
CA TRP A 113 -14.57 37.24 -1.95
C TRP A 113 -13.75 38.47 -1.59
N ARG A 114 -14.20 39.63 -2.08
CA ARG A 114 -13.75 40.91 -1.55
C ARG A 114 -15.00 41.72 -1.18
N VAL A 115 -15.13 41.84 0.14
CA VAL A 115 -15.78 42.89 0.96
C VAL A 115 -17.31 43.05 0.84
N ARG A 116 -18.05 43.20 1.94
CA ARG A 116 -17.75 44.09 3.06
C ARG A 116 -18.57 43.73 4.31
N TRP A 117 -17.90 43.24 5.35
CA TRP A 117 -18.35 43.50 6.73
C TRP A 117 -17.54 44.67 7.25
N ARG A 118 -18.22 45.77 7.58
CA ARG A 118 -17.76 46.74 8.58
C ARG A 118 -19.00 47.13 9.36
N ALA A 119 -19.02 46.74 10.63
CA ALA A 119 -19.99 47.17 11.60
C ALA A 119 -19.60 48.57 12.11
N ARG A 120 -20.63 49.41 12.26
CA ARG A 120 -20.70 50.66 13.04
C ARG A 120 -19.80 51.83 12.62
#